data_AF-A0A0Q5DN84-F1
#
_entry.id   AF-A0A0Q5DN84-F1
#
_cell.length_a   1.000
_cell.length_b   1.000
_cell.length_c   1.000
_cell.angle_alpha   90.00
_cell.angle_beta   90.00
_cell.angle_gamma   90.00
#
_symmetry.space_group_name_H-M   'P 1'
#
loop_
_entity.id
_entity.type
_entity.pdbx_description
1 polymer ?
#
loop_
_entity_poly.entity_id
_entity_poly.type
_entity_poly.pdbx_seq_one_letter_code
_entity_poly.pdbx_strand_id
1 'polypeptide(L)'
;MTKRLEYLLTNKPQIVLLSSPGFNTLNTGDPNVSNSEPAIGDYIIAQIDTELKKIRAAGVWAILSTLYPTLGFNWATTDYRYAALTRINTWIKAQAGRDGVAAIIDCDDLLAPGGIIDQSMFWTDVGSKIHLNTKGALLVGIKKYAPAIAACVSAGSAFNQDPTVSSLLPVSDGQMLGSGGGRSGAQTGAVATDFIVRKSTSVHTVTPSKIGTAGITKQLLTVVPTGAGNTSLQLIQYEFPRITLRPASELTPIDTRWTNPVAPNGGVMPVAGDWLRAHILAEFAGDAPELSTLNELDLIVYDTSAGSKTILSQNRAFWQSNGDSADPKSMNAPSTAELGGTARKHWFSTPPLQIPAGVNPDLIEVVFLNYMRAPEGEARGYTVTFERPILRKISDPRPAWGY
;
A
#
# COMPACT_ATOMS: atom_id res chain seq x y z
N MET A 1 -20.18 2.23 15.18
CA MET A 1 -19.61 1.59 13.97
C MET A 1 -18.19 1.04 14.11
N THR A 2 -17.45 1.33 15.18
CA THR A 2 -15.97 1.23 15.23
C THR A 2 -15.34 -0.17 15.23
N LYS A 3 -16.01 -1.22 15.73
CA LYS A 3 -15.37 -2.55 15.87
C LYS A 3 -15.08 -3.28 14.54
N ARG A 4 -15.89 -3.04 13.50
CA ARG A 4 -15.74 -3.74 12.22
C ARG A 4 -14.57 -3.21 11.40
N LEU A 5 -14.36 -1.89 11.41
CA LEU A 5 -13.23 -1.28 10.73
C LEU A 5 -11.90 -1.76 11.32
N GLU A 6 -11.79 -1.79 12.66
CA GLU A 6 -10.58 -2.29 13.34
C GLU A 6 -10.25 -3.72 12.93
N TYR A 7 -11.24 -4.61 12.92
CA TYR A 7 -11.08 -5.96 12.41
C TYR A 7 -10.64 -5.99 10.94
N LEU A 8 -11.25 -5.17 10.08
CA LEU A 8 -10.91 -5.08 8.66
C LEU A 8 -9.44 -4.65 8.48
N LEU A 9 -8.99 -3.66 9.24
CA LEU A 9 -7.61 -3.16 9.20
C LEU A 9 -6.57 -4.19 9.66
N THR A 10 -6.95 -5.19 10.47
CA THR A 10 -6.04 -6.30 10.82
C THR A 10 -5.64 -7.16 9.62
N ASN A 11 -6.45 -7.16 8.55
CA ASN A 11 -6.14 -7.84 7.28
C ASN A 11 -5.19 -7.02 6.38
N LYS A 12 -4.68 -5.89 6.88
CA LYS A 12 -3.71 -5.01 6.19
C LYS A 12 -4.16 -4.63 4.77
N PRO A 13 -5.41 -4.15 4.57
CA PRO A 13 -5.86 -3.71 3.26
C PRO A 13 -4.99 -2.54 2.78
N GLN A 14 -4.83 -2.41 1.46
CA GLN A 14 -4.11 -1.27 0.86
C GLN A 14 -5.04 -0.08 0.62
N ILE A 15 -6.33 -0.36 0.44
CA ILE A 15 -7.38 0.62 0.19
C ILE A 15 -8.63 0.16 0.95
N VAL A 16 -9.32 1.09 1.61
CA VAL A 16 -10.65 0.91 2.18
C VAL A 16 -11.63 1.78 1.40
N LEU A 17 -12.71 1.16 0.94
CA LEU A 17 -13.82 1.84 0.27
C LEU A 17 -14.91 2.13 1.30
N LEU A 18 -15.17 3.40 1.58
CA LEU A 18 -16.33 3.84 2.37
C LEU A 18 -17.44 4.24 1.39
N SER A 19 -18.27 3.26 1.01
CA SER A 19 -19.36 3.43 0.04
C SER A 19 -20.67 3.83 0.72
N SER A 20 -21.16 5.04 0.43
CA SER A 20 -22.34 5.67 1.03
C SER A 20 -22.39 5.52 2.56
N PRO A 21 -21.31 5.88 3.28
CA PRO A 21 -21.22 5.63 4.71
C PRO A 21 -22.26 6.46 5.46
N GLY A 22 -23.01 5.81 6.35
CA GLY A 22 -23.99 6.48 7.21
C GLY A 22 -25.40 6.63 6.62
N PHE A 23 -25.69 6.13 5.42
CA PHE A 23 -27.04 6.22 4.85
C PHE A 23 -28.12 5.53 5.73
N ASN A 24 -27.84 4.34 6.24
CA ASN A 24 -28.76 3.64 7.16
C ASN A 24 -28.92 4.40 8.49
N THR A 25 -27.83 4.94 9.02
CA THR A 25 -27.83 5.74 10.25
C THR A 25 -28.63 7.04 10.09
N LEU A 26 -28.57 7.67 8.90
CA LEU A 26 -29.41 8.81 8.55
C LEU A 26 -30.89 8.43 8.48
N ASN A 27 -31.22 7.20 8.08
CA ASN A 27 -32.60 6.78 7.91
C ASN A 27 -33.26 6.26 9.20
N THR A 28 -32.57 5.41 9.96
CA THR A 28 -33.12 4.71 11.12
C THR A 28 -32.31 4.88 12.41
N GLY A 29 -31.25 5.69 12.40
CA GLY A 29 -30.35 5.83 13.54
C GLY A 29 -29.41 4.63 13.73
N ASP A 30 -28.57 4.72 14.75
CA ASP A 30 -27.76 3.60 15.21
C ASP A 30 -28.44 2.91 16.40
N PRO A 31 -28.42 1.57 16.50
CA PRO A 31 -29.09 0.83 17.57
C PRO A 31 -28.51 1.07 18.98
N ASN A 32 -27.35 1.74 19.06
CA ASN A 32 -26.65 2.02 20.33
C ASN A 32 -26.86 3.47 20.82
N VAL A 33 -27.63 4.29 20.09
CA VAL A 33 -28.10 5.60 20.58
C VAL A 33 -29.57 5.43 20.95
N SER A 34 -29.96 5.90 22.13
CA SER A 34 -31.06 5.39 22.95
C SER A 34 -32.48 5.34 22.35
N ASN A 35 -32.71 5.77 21.11
CA ASN A 35 -34.06 5.91 20.55
C ASN A 35 -34.29 5.29 19.16
N SER A 36 -33.32 4.66 18.48
CA SER A 36 -33.48 4.23 17.07
C SER A 36 -34.04 5.32 16.15
N GLU A 37 -33.79 6.59 16.50
CA GLU A 37 -34.24 7.75 15.75
C GLU A 37 -33.21 8.08 14.68
N PRO A 38 -33.64 8.57 13.50
CA PRO A 38 -32.70 8.93 12.44
C PRO A 38 -31.67 9.95 12.94
N ALA A 39 -30.39 9.68 12.68
CA ALA A 39 -29.32 10.49 13.23
C ALA A 39 -29.17 11.82 12.51
N ILE A 40 -28.77 12.86 13.25
CA ILE A 40 -28.41 14.15 12.67
C ILE A 40 -27.11 14.05 11.85
N GLY A 41 -26.98 14.92 10.86
CA GLY A 41 -25.82 14.92 9.95
C GLY A 41 -24.47 15.05 10.66
N ASP A 42 -24.38 15.85 11.72
CA ASP A 42 -23.13 16.07 12.46
C ASP A 42 -22.63 14.81 13.17
N TYR A 43 -23.54 13.99 13.71
CA TYR A 43 -23.16 12.71 14.30
C TYR A 43 -22.54 11.79 13.24
N ILE A 44 -23.18 11.68 12.07
CA ILE A 44 -22.70 10.84 10.97
C ILE A 44 -21.34 11.32 10.46
N ILE A 45 -21.19 12.64 10.27
CA ILE A 45 -19.92 13.26 9.90
C ILE A 45 -18.82 12.92 10.91
N ALA A 46 -19.10 13.02 12.21
CA ALA A 46 -18.12 12.69 13.25
C ALA A 46 -17.71 11.21 13.24
N GLN A 47 -18.64 10.30 12.93
CA GLN A 47 -18.34 8.87 12.77
C GLN A 47 -17.45 8.63 11.54
N ILE A 48 -17.80 9.21 10.38
CA ILE A 48 -16.99 9.07 9.16
C ILE A 48 -15.59 9.65 9.38
N ASP A 49 -15.47 10.83 10.00
CA ASP A 49 -14.18 11.44 10.31
C ASP A 49 -13.31 10.55 11.23
N THR A 50 -13.93 9.88 12.20
CA THR A 50 -13.26 8.91 13.08
C THR A 50 -12.74 7.71 12.28
N GLU A 51 -13.53 7.18 11.34
CA GLU A 51 -13.12 6.08 10.47
C GLU A 51 -11.96 6.49 9.55
N LEU A 52 -12.03 7.67 8.93
CA LEU A 52 -10.94 8.21 8.10
C LEU A 52 -9.64 8.36 8.89
N LYS A 53 -9.69 8.86 10.13
CA LYS A 53 -8.52 8.95 11.02
C LYS A 53 -7.91 7.58 11.32
N LYS A 54 -8.74 6.55 11.56
CA LYS A 54 -8.27 5.17 11.81
C LYS A 54 -7.63 4.54 10.57
N ILE A 55 -8.28 4.68 9.41
CA ILE A 55 -7.75 4.22 8.11
C ILE A 55 -6.39 4.89 7.83
N ARG A 56 -6.33 6.21 8.05
CA ARG A 56 -5.09 6.99 7.92
C ARG A 56 -3.98 6.49 8.83
N ALA A 57 -4.28 6.26 10.11
CA ALA A 57 -3.33 5.80 11.11
C ALA A 57 -2.82 4.37 10.83
N ALA A 58 -3.69 3.51 10.28
CA ALA A 58 -3.30 2.18 9.81
C ALA A 58 -2.41 2.24 8.55
N GLY A 59 -2.41 3.38 7.87
CA GLY A 59 -1.54 3.59 6.72
C GLY A 59 -2.14 3.10 5.40
N VAL A 60 -3.46 3.25 5.27
CA VAL A 60 -4.28 2.67 4.20
C VAL A 60 -5.04 3.79 3.49
N TRP A 61 -5.18 3.75 2.16
CA TRP A 61 -5.96 4.75 1.43
C TRP A 61 -7.44 4.63 1.76
N ALA A 62 -8.12 5.75 2.00
CA ALA A 62 -9.57 5.82 1.96
C ALA A 62 -10.03 6.29 0.57
N ILE A 63 -11.00 5.59 -0.02
CA ILE A 63 -11.84 6.11 -1.09
C ILE A 63 -13.23 6.30 -0.50
N LEU A 64 -13.73 7.53 -0.52
CA LEU A 64 -14.96 7.92 0.15
C LEU A 64 -16.01 8.31 -0.88
N SER A 65 -17.17 7.67 -0.88
CA SER A 65 -18.27 8.10 -1.75
C SER A 65 -19.26 9.00 -1.03
N THR A 66 -19.91 9.88 -1.79
CA THR A 66 -21.14 10.52 -1.32
C THR A 66 -22.22 9.48 -1.05
N LEU A 67 -23.21 9.85 -0.24
CA LEU A 67 -24.46 9.14 -0.14
C LEU A 67 -25.17 9.29 -1.48
N TYR A 68 -25.56 8.16 -2.08
CA TYR A 68 -26.26 8.17 -3.36
C TYR A 68 -27.59 8.92 -3.26
N PRO A 69 -28.00 9.60 -4.34
CA PRO A 69 -29.33 10.17 -4.41
C PRO A 69 -30.36 9.04 -4.29
N THR A 70 -31.44 9.31 -3.56
CA THR A 70 -32.47 8.31 -3.25
C THR A 70 -33.86 8.90 -3.45
N LEU A 71 -34.80 8.04 -3.85
CA LEU A 71 -36.23 8.35 -3.82
C LEU A 71 -36.91 7.78 -2.56
N GLY A 72 -36.11 7.24 -1.64
CA GLY A 72 -36.50 5.99 -1.03
C GLY A 72 -37.32 5.94 0.21
N PHE A 73 -37.60 7.11 0.70
CA PHE A 73 -38.40 7.24 1.88
C PHE A 73 -39.48 8.30 1.67
N ASN A 74 -39.68 8.76 0.42
CA ASN A 74 -40.53 9.90 0.09
C ASN A 74 -40.37 11.03 1.11
N TRP A 75 -39.14 11.28 1.54
CA TRP A 75 -38.86 12.39 2.45
C TRP A 75 -39.32 13.65 1.75
N ALA A 76 -40.29 14.35 2.36
CA ALA A 76 -40.64 15.67 1.91
C ALA A 76 -39.36 16.52 1.91
N THR A 77 -39.26 17.50 1.02
CA THR A 77 -38.10 18.41 0.99
C THR A 77 -37.93 19.19 2.31
N THR A 78 -38.98 19.24 3.13
CA THR A 78 -38.99 19.81 4.49
C THR A 78 -38.52 18.83 5.57
N ASP A 79 -38.30 17.55 5.25
CA ASP A 79 -37.74 16.56 6.18
C ASP A 79 -36.28 16.90 6.46
N TYR A 80 -35.90 16.94 7.74
CA TYR A 80 -34.54 17.31 8.16
C TYR A 80 -33.47 16.37 7.59
N ARG A 81 -33.82 15.13 7.24
CA ARG A 81 -32.89 14.16 6.63
C ARG A 81 -32.44 14.59 5.25
N TYR A 82 -33.24 15.34 4.51
CA TYR A 82 -32.86 15.88 3.20
C TYR A 82 -31.76 16.95 3.35
N ALA A 83 -31.92 17.85 4.32
CA ALA A 83 -30.90 18.83 4.68
C ALA A 83 -29.64 18.17 5.23
N ALA A 84 -29.79 17.12 6.05
CA ALA A 84 -28.67 16.35 6.58
C ALA A 84 -27.91 15.59 5.47
N LEU A 85 -28.59 14.94 4.52
CA LEU A 85 -27.96 14.30 3.36
C LEU A 85 -27.12 15.30 2.58
N THR A 86 -27.69 16.47 2.28
CA THR A 86 -26.98 17.55 1.57
C THR A 86 -25.74 18.01 2.34
N ARG A 87 -25.86 18.18 3.67
CA ARG A 87 -24.75 18.55 4.56
C ARG A 87 -23.65 17.49 4.58
N ILE A 88 -24.01 16.21 4.72
CA ILE A 88 -23.05 15.10 4.73
C ILE A 88 -22.33 15.03 3.38
N ASN A 89 -23.06 15.07 2.26
CA ASN A 89 -22.46 15.04 0.92
C ASN A 89 -21.55 16.24 0.67
N THR A 90 -21.92 17.43 1.13
CA THR A 90 -21.06 18.62 1.06
C THR A 90 -19.78 18.42 1.85
N TRP A 91 -19.87 17.89 3.08
CA TRP A 91 -18.71 17.58 3.90
C TRP A 91 -17.82 16.51 3.27
N ILE A 92 -18.40 15.43 2.72
CA ILE A 92 -17.68 14.36 2.00
C ILE A 92 -16.92 14.94 0.81
N LYS A 93 -17.57 15.72 -0.05
CA LYS A 93 -16.94 16.38 -1.21
C LYS A 93 -15.78 17.28 -0.78
N ALA A 94 -15.91 17.97 0.35
CA ALA A 94 -14.85 18.81 0.93
C ALA A 94 -13.64 18.01 1.47
N GLN A 95 -13.72 16.68 1.60
CA GLN A 95 -12.56 15.86 1.97
C GLN A 95 -11.64 15.57 0.78
N ALA A 96 -11.95 16.04 -0.44
CA ALA A 96 -11.03 15.95 -1.56
C ALA A 96 -9.69 16.62 -1.23
N GLY A 97 -8.58 15.90 -1.43
CA GLY A 97 -7.24 16.37 -1.07
C GLY A 97 -6.89 16.25 0.41
N ARG A 98 -7.80 15.76 1.26
CA ARG A 98 -7.47 15.41 2.64
C ARG A 98 -6.43 14.30 2.65
N ASP A 99 -5.46 14.45 3.55
CA ASP A 99 -4.45 13.42 3.77
C ASP A 99 -5.07 12.04 4.10
N GLY A 100 -4.60 11.00 3.42
CA GLY A 100 -5.13 9.64 3.47
C GLY A 100 -6.44 9.40 2.71
N VAL A 101 -7.04 10.42 2.09
CA VAL A 101 -8.21 10.28 1.21
C VAL A 101 -7.74 10.36 -0.25
N ALA A 102 -7.76 9.22 -0.94
CA ALA A 102 -7.26 9.13 -2.31
C ALA A 102 -8.22 9.72 -3.33
N ALA A 103 -9.52 9.56 -3.12
CA ALA A 103 -10.55 10.01 -4.04
C ALA A 103 -11.88 10.20 -3.34
N ILE A 104 -12.66 11.16 -3.85
CA ILE A 104 -14.08 11.27 -3.58
C ILE A 104 -14.86 10.69 -4.75
N ILE A 105 -15.76 9.76 -4.46
CA ILE A 105 -16.67 9.18 -5.44
C ILE A 105 -18.01 9.92 -5.36
N ASP A 106 -18.19 10.87 -6.26
CA ASP A 106 -19.46 11.53 -6.49
C ASP A 106 -20.14 10.91 -7.72
N CYS A 107 -21.36 10.42 -7.51
CA CYS A 107 -22.14 9.69 -8.52
C CYS A 107 -23.38 10.46 -8.99
N ASP A 108 -23.58 11.72 -8.55
CA ASP A 108 -24.77 12.51 -8.91
C ASP A 108 -24.92 12.64 -10.44
N ASP A 109 -23.83 12.81 -11.18
CA ASP A 109 -23.81 12.88 -12.64
C ASP A 109 -24.29 11.60 -13.33
N LEU A 110 -24.11 10.44 -12.69
CA LEU A 110 -24.52 9.13 -13.22
C LEU A 110 -25.91 8.71 -12.74
N LEU A 111 -26.23 9.01 -11.48
CA LEU A 111 -27.42 8.52 -10.79
C LEU A 111 -28.56 9.53 -10.78
N ALA A 112 -28.25 10.82 -10.91
CA ALA A 112 -29.23 11.90 -10.95
C ALA A 112 -28.83 13.01 -11.95
N PRO A 113 -28.66 12.70 -13.25
CA PRO A 113 -28.23 13.68 -14.24
C PRO A 113 -29.19 14.89 -14.27
N GLY A 114 -28.63 16.10 -14.20
CA GLY A 114 -29.43 17.33 -14.12
C GLY A 114 -30.21 17.50 -12.81
N GLY A 115 -29.86 16.74 -11.76
CA GLY A 115 -30.57 16.73 -10.48
C GLY A 115 -31.81 15.83 -10.45
N ILE A 116 -32.09 15.09 -11.54
CA ILE A 116 -33.25 14.20 -11.64
C ILE A 116 -32.77 12.75 -11.53
N ILE A 117 -33.24 12.05 -10.50
CA ILE A 117 -32.84 10.66 -10.22
C ILE A 117 -33.21 9.75 -11.41
N ASP A 118 -32.19 9.10 -12.00
CA ASP A 118 -32.38 8.06 -13.01
C ASP A 118 -32.82 6.77 -12.33
N GLN A 119 -34.13 6.60 -12.28
CA GLN A 119 -34.80 5.46 -11.70
C GLN A 119 -34.41 4.11 -12.34
N SER A 120 -33.83 4.10 -13.54
CA SER A 120 -33.34 2.89 -14.20
C SER A 120 -32.04 2.35 -13.60
N MET A 121 -31.39 3.10 -12.71
CA MET A 121 -30.14 2.71 -12.03
C MET A 121 -30.37 2.00 -10.68
N PHE A 122 -31.62 1.94 -10.22
CA PHE A 122 -31.98 1.41 -8.90
C PHE A 122 -32.87 0.16 -9.01
N TRP A 123 -32.86 -0.67 -7.98
CA TRP A 123 -33.82 -1.75 -7.84
C TRP A 123 -35.22 -1.20 -7.61
N THR A 124 -36.23 -2.03 -7.88
CA THR A 124 -37.61 -1.80 -7.40
C THR A 124 -37.78 -2.39 -5.99
N ASP A 125 -36.83 -2.08 -5.10
CA ASP A 125 -36.98 -2.37 -3.68
C ASP A 125 -38.16 -1.57 -3.12
N VAL A 126 -38.98 -2.25 -2.30
CA VAL A 126 -40.35 -1.85 -1.95
C VAL A 126 -40.41 -0.40 -1.48
N GLY A 127 -40.99 0.47 -2.31
CA GLY A 127 -41.26 1.87 -1.99
C GLY A 127 -40.05 2.81 -2.06
N SER A 128 -38.84 2.29 -2.40
CA SER A 128 -37.62 2.99 -2.00
C SER A 128 -36.55 3.31 -3.06
N LYS A 129 -36.26 2.51 -4.08
CA LYS A 129 -35.14 2.83 -5.02
C LYS A 129 -33.87 3.32 -4.31
N ILE A 130 -33.46 2.65 -3.23
CA ILE A 130 -32.27 3.01 -2.42
C ILE A 130 -31.07 2.27 -2.96
N HIS A 131 -31.26 1.00 -3.28
CA HIS A 131 -30.19 0.13 -3.72
C HIS A 131 -29.99 0.25 -5.22
N LEU A 132 -28.74 0.43 -5.65
CA LEU A 132 -28.38 0.36 -7.07
C LEU A 132 -28.71 -1.04 -7.61
N ASN A 133 -29.32 -1.08 -8.80
CA ASN A 133 -29.42 -2.32 -9.56
C ASN A 133 -28.10 -2.67 -10.24
N THR A 134 -28.04 -3.81 -10.90
CA THR A 134 -26.83 -4.27 -11.60
C THR A 134 -26.28 -3.22 -12.57
N LYS A 135 -27.15 -2.53 -13.31
CA LYS A 135 -26.76 -1.48 -14.26
C LYS A 135 -26.12 -0.29 -13.52
N GLY A 136 -26.76 0.22 -12.47
CA GLY A 136 -26.26 1.32 -11.66
C GLY A 136 -24.92 0.98 -10.97
N ALA A 137 -24.85 -0.19 -10.34
CA ALA A 137 -23.65 -0.66 -9.65
C ALA A 137 -22.46 -0.85 -10.60
N LEU A 138 -22.69 -1.45 -11.77
CA LEU A 138 -21.65 -1.64 -12.80
C LEU A 138 -21.13 -0.29 -13.32
N LEU A 139 -22.04 0.63 -13.63
CA LEU A 139 -21.67 1.94 -14.17
C LEU A 139 -20.87 2.76 -13.15
N VAL A 140 -21.31 2.80 -11.89
CA VAL A 140 -20.57 3.44 -10.79
C VAL A 140 -19.21 2.76 -10.59
N GLY A 141 -19.16 1.43 -10.60
CA GLY A 141 -17.92 0.65 -10.49
C GLY A 141 -16.90 1.02 -11.56
N ILE A 142 -17.29 0.97 -12.84
CA ILE A 142 -16.40 1.22 -13.98
C ILE A 142 -16.03 2.69 -14.10
N LYS A 143 -16.99 3.61 -13.94
CA LYS A 143 -16.78 5.04 -14.24
C LYS A 143 -16.21 5.83 -13.07
N LYS A 144 -16.38 5.34 -11.82
CA LYS A 144 -15.98 6.09 -10.62
C LYS A 144 -14.95 5.34 -9.79
N TYR A 145 -15.28 4.13 -9.32
CA TYR A 145 -14.39 3.40 -8.41
C TYR A 145 -13.13 2.87 -9.10
N ALA A 146 -13.24 2.25 -10.28
CA ALA A 146 -12.08 1.66 -10.95
C ALA A 146 -10.98 2.68 -11.27
N PRO A 147 -11.27 3.89 -11.81
CA PRO A 147 -10.27 4.93 -11.98
C PRO A 147 -9.62 5.39 -10.67
N ALA A 148 -10.42 5.55 -9.60
CA ALA A 148 -9.92 5.96 -8.29
C ALA A 148 -8.98 4.91 -7.68
N ILE A 149 -9.36 3.63 -7.75
CA ILE A 149 -8.52 2.52 -7.29
C ILE A 149 -7.26 2.43 -8.14
N ALA A 150 -7.38 2.54 -9.46
CA ALA A 150 -6.23 2.53 -10.38
C ALA A 150 -5.23 3.64 -10.04
N ALA A 151 -5.70 4.84 -9.69
CA ALA A 151 -4.84 5.94 -9.24
C ALA A 151 -4.09 5.60 -7.94
N CYS A 152 -4.73 4.89 -7.00
CA CYS A 152 -4.09 4.47 -5.74
C CYS A 152 -2.96 3.44 -5.93
N VAL A 153 -2.97 2.71 -7.06
CA VAL A 153 -1.99 1.66 -7.38
C VAL A 153 -1.18 1.95 -8.66
N SER A 154 -1.31 3.17 -9.19
CA SER A 154 -0.59 3.64 -10.36
C SER A 154 0.91 3.81 -10.08
N ALA A 155 1.70 3.88 -11.14
CA ALA A 155 3.12 4.10 -10.99
C ALA A 155 3.40 5.44 -10.29
N GLY A 156 4.21 5.42 -9.22
CA GLY A 156 4.53 6.61 -8.41
C GLY A 156 3.47 7.03 -7.39
N SER A 157 2.31 6.36 -7.30
CA SER A 157 1.34 6.65 -6.23
C SER A 157 1.65 5.83 -4.98
N ALA A 158 2.02 6.51 -3.90
CA ALA A 158 2.32 5.88 -2.62
C ALA A 158 1.35 6.36 -1.55
N PHE A 159 0.81 5.43 -0.74
CA PHE A 159 0.13 5.84 0.48
C PHE A 159 1.12 6.55 1.39
N ASN A 160 0.88 7.83 1.58
CA ASN A 160 1.76 8.65 2.38
C ASN A 160 1.34 8.54 3.85
N GLN A 161 2.07 7.74 4.65
CA GLN A 161 1.76 7.59 6.07
C GLN A 161 2.06 8.81 6.92
N ASP A 162 2.82 9.77 6.40
CA ASP A 162 3.05 11.07 7.00
C ASP A 162 3.47 12.06 5.89
N PRO A 163 2.53 12.84 5.31
CA PRO A 163 2.84 13.72 4.20
C PRO A 163 3.79 14.85 4.55
N THR A 164 4.04 15.07 5.84
CA THR A 164 4.95 16.11 6.32
C THR A 164 6.39 15.61 6.42
N VAL A 165 6.62 14.29 6.44
CA VAL A 165 7.95 13.69 6.58
C VAL A 165 8.47 13.19 5.24
N SER A 166 9.57 13.79 4.79
CA SER A 166 10.30 13.35 3.60
C SER A 166 10.85 11.94 3.77
N SER A 167 11.00 11.22 2.65
CA SER A 167 11.78 9.98 2.63
C SER A 167 13.19 10.23 3.19
N LEU A 168 13.69 9.33 4.03
CA LEU A 168 15.06 9.30 4.50
C LEU A 168 16.04 8.96 3.36
N LEU A 169 15.56 8.29 2.31
CA LEU A 169 16.31 8.12 1.07
C LEU A 169 16.33 9.43 0.27
N PRO A 170 17.47 9.84 -0.31
CA PRO A 170 17.54 10.97 -1.23
C PRO A 170 16.58 10.81 -2.40
N VAL A 171 16.26 11.95 -3.02
CA VAL A 171 15.40 11.98 -4.21
C VAL A 171 15.96 11.10 -5.32
N SER A 172 17.29 11.09 -5.54
CA SER A 172 17.94 10.22 -6.54
C SER A 172 17.65 8.74 -6.31
N ASP A 173 17.72 8.31 -5.06
CA ASP A 173 17.60 6.91 -4.66
C ASP A 173 16.13 6.49 -4.62
N GLY A 174 15.28 7.36 -4.10
CA GLY A 174 13.83 7.23 -4.19
C GLY A 174 13.35 7.19 -5.65
N GLN A 175 14.04 7.80 -6.59
CA GLN A 175 13.74 7.72 -8.02
C GLN A 175 14.53 6.62 -8.75
N MET A 176 15.32 5.83 -8.01
CA MET A 176 16.19 4.77 -8.52
C MET A 176 17.04 5.25 -9.72
N LEU A 177 17.67 6.42 -9.63
CA LEU A 177 18.42 7.00 -10.74
C LEU A 177 19.77 6.29 -10.99
N GLY A 178 20.24 6.40 -12.23
CA GLY A 178 21.52 5.84 -12.69
C GLY A 178 21.54 4.32 -12.90
N SER A 179 22.72 3.79 -13.22
CA SER A 179 22.93 2.40 -13.64
C SER A 179 24.18 1.73 -13.05
N GLY A 180 24.80 2.37 -12.05
CA GLY A 180 26.07 1.94 -11.45
C GLY A 180 25.94 0.95 -10.30
N GLY A 181 24.73 0.44 -10.02
CA GLY A 181 24.46 -0.43 -8.88
C GLY A 181 25.20 -1.77 -8.88
N GLY A 182 25.24 -2.38 -7.70
CA GLY A 182 25.92 -3.64 -7.44
C GLY A 182 25.16 -4.86 -7.97
N ARG A 183 25.92 -5.89 -8.34
CA ARG A 183 25.40 -7.21 -8.71
C ARG A 183 26.22 -8.26 -7.97
N SER A 184 25.56 -9.26 -7.41
CA SER A 184 26.20 -10.38 -6.74
C SER A 184 25.63 -11.70 -7.26
N GLY A 185 26.52 -12.58 -7.72
CA GLY A 185 26.16 -13.75 -8.54
C GLY A 185 26.27 -13.43 -10.03
N ALA A 186 26.27 -14.47 -10.87
CA ALA A 186 26.36 -14.32 -12.34
C ALA A 186 25.09 -13.67 -12.91
N GLN A 187 25.03 -12.33 -12.88
CA GLN A 187 23.96 -11.47 -13.37
C GLN A 187 24.52 -10.41 -14.33
N THR A 188 23.74 -10.03 -15.33
CA THR A 188 24.11 -9.01 -16.32
C THR A 188 23.00 -7.95 -16.43
N GLY A 189 23.32 -6.73 -16.84
CA GLY A 189 22.34 -5.64 -17.00
C GLY A 189 22.49 -4.51 -15.97
N ALA A 190 21.57 -3.55 -15.99
CA ALA A 190 21.69 -2.28 -15.27
C ALA A 190 20.91 -2.26 -13.95
N VAL A 191 21.58 -1.85 -12.88
CA VAL A 191 21.00 -1.68 -11.54
C VAL A 191 21.09 -0.21 -11.14
N ALA A 192 20.04 0.33 -10.54
CA ALA A 192 20.05 1.69 -10.00
C ALA A 192 21.29 1.95 -9.13
N THR A 193 21.86 3.15 -9.20
CA THR A 193 23.05 3.51 -8.40
C THR A 193 22.75 3.29 -6.91
N ASP A 194 23.70 2.72 -6.17
CA ASP A 194 23.59 2.40 -4.74
C ASP A 194 22.60 1.27 -4.38
N PHE A 195 21.89 0.68 -5.35
CA PHE A 195 21.11 -0.56 -5.16
C PHE A 195 21.95 -1.79 -5.47
N ILE A 196 21.55 -2.94 -4.92
CA ILE A 196 22.20 -4.22 -5.18
C ILE A 196 21.15 -5.26 -5.55
N VAL A 197 21.42 -6.01 -6.61
CA VAL A 197 20.72 -7.27 -6.88
C VAL A 197 21.64 -8.42 -6.47
N ARG A 198 21.14 -9.36 -5.66
CA ARG A 198 21.83 -10.61 -5.36
C ARG A 198 21.03 -11.81 -5.82
N LYS A 199 21.75 -12.80 -6.33
CA LYS A 199 21.26 -14.14 -6.61
C LYS A 199 22.06 -15.12 -5.74
N SER A 200 21.40 -15.83 -4.82
CA SER A 200 22.08 -16.80 -3.95
C SER A 200 22.05 -18.23 -4.52
N THR A 201 20.86 -18.78 -4.79
CA THR A 201 20.67 -20.22 -5.06
C THR A 201 19.74 -20.48 -6.25
N SER A 202 20.00 -19.83 -7.40
CA SER A 202 19.09 -19.88 -8.54
C SER A 202 19.73 -20.42 -9.83
N VAL A 203 19.04 -21.36 -10.48
CA VAL A 203 19.29 -21.83 -11.86
C VAL A 203 18.61 -20.93 -12.89
N HIS A 204 18.11 -19.75 -12.51
CA HIS A 204 17.66 -18.73 -13.44
C HIS A 204 18.80 -17.74 -13.73
N THR A 205 18.74 -17.16 -14.91
CA THR A 205 19.38 -15.88 -15.19
C THR A 205 18.48 -14.77 -14.68
N VAL A 206 19.09 -13.80 -14.02
CA VAL A 206 18.40 -12.59 -13.57
C VAL A 206 19.07 -11.42 -14.25
N THR A 207 18.31 -10.73 -15.09
CA THR A 207 18.76 -9.61 -15.89
C THR A 207 18.08 -8.34 -15.36
N PRO A 208 18.73 -7.59 -14.45
CA PRO A 208 18.26 -6.27 -14.08
C PRO A 208 18.32 -5.27 -15.25
N SER A 209 17.30 -4.44 -15.37
CA SER A 209 17.23 -3.33 -16.32
C SER A 209 16.48 -2.15 -15.71
N LYS A 210 16.55 -0.99 -16.37
CA LYS A 210 15.88 0.24 -15.96
C LYS A 210 14.76 0.55 -16.95
N ILE A 211 13.58 0.88 -16.44
CA ILE A 211 12.43 1.30 -17.25
C ILE A 211 11.84 2.60 -16.69
N GLY A 212 11.27 3.44 -17.55
CA GLY A 212 10.65 4.71 -17.17
C GLY A 212 11.12 5.89 -18.02
N THR A 213 10.47 7.03 -17.82
CA THR A 213 10.80 8.33 -18.43
C THR A 213 11.54 9.23 -17.44
N ALA A 214 12.20 10.29 -17.94
CA ALA A 214 13.03 11.19 -17.15
C ALA A 214 12.33 11.64 -15.84
N GLY A 215 12.93 11.31 -14.69
CA GLY A 215 12.45 11.67 -13.35
C GLY A 215 11.67 10.59 -12.59
N ILE A 216 11.20 9.52 -13.25
CA ILE A 216 10.59 8.36 -12.59
C ILE A 216 11.21 7.10 -13.20
N THR A 217 12.29 6.63 -12.59
CA THR A 217 12.96 5.42 -13.04
C THR A 217 12.57 4.25 -12.13
N LYS A 218 12.27 3.11 -12.72
CA LYS A 218 11.95 1.86 -12.02
C LYS A 218 13.11 0.88 -12.20
N GLN A 219 13.15 -0.15 -11.37
CA GLN A 219 14.05 -1.29 -11.56
C GLN A 219 13.23 -2.48 -12.03
N LEU A 220 13.52 -2.98 -13.23
CA LEU A 220 12.94 -4.22 -13.75
C LEU A 220 13.94 -5.36 -13.54
N LEU A 221 13.50 -6.46 -12.96
CA LEU A 221 14.22 -7.73 -12.93
C LEU A 221 13.53 -8.70 -13.88
N THR A 222 14.23 -9.11 -14.93
CA THR A 222 13.76 -10.19 -15.81
C THR A 222 14.41 -11.50 -15.38
N VAL A 223 13.60 -12.49 -15.06
CA VAL A 223 14.07 -13.78 -14.57
C VAL A 223 13.73 -14.84 -15.60
N VAL A 224 14.78 -15.48 -16.14
CA VAL A 224 14.66 -16.46 -17.22
C VAL A 224 15.25 -17.80 -16.75
N PRO A 225 14.52 -18.91 -16.83
CA PRO A 225 15.04 -20.24 -16.52
C PRO A 225 16.16 -20.66 -17.47
N THR A 226 17.25 -21.21 -16.93
CA THR A 226 18.37 -21.73 -17.74
C THR A 226 18.50 -23.25 -17.72
N GLY A 227 17.47 -23.98 -17.27
CA GLY A 227 17.44 -25.45 -17.33
C GLY A 227 16.16 -26.04 -16.74
N ALA A 228 15.91 -27.33 -17.03
CA ALA A 228 14.84 -28.11 -16.41
C ALA A 228 15.30 -28.68 -15.06
N GLY A 229 14.46 -28.57 -14.02
CA GLY A 229 14.53 -29.48 -12.87
C GLY A 229 15.40 -29.08 -11.68
N ASN A 230 15.24 -27.89 -11.11
CA ASN A 230 15.61 -27.71 -9.70
C ASN A 230 14.42 -27.23 -8.87
N THR A 231 13.92 -28.11 -8.00
CA THR A 231 12.85 -27.88 -7.01
C THR A 231 13.31 -27.08 -5.78
N SER A 232 14.61 -26.74 -5.71
CA SER A 232 15.17 -25.97 -4.61
C SER A 232 14.59 -24.56 -4.57
N LEU A 233 14.35 -24.07 -3.37
CA LEU A 233 13.96 -22.69 -3.09
C LEU A 233 15.02 -21.75 -3.69
N GLN A 234 14.57 -20.90 -4.60
CA GLN A 234 15.43 -19.93 -5.26
C GLN A 234 15.18 -18.57 -4.63
N LEU A 235 16.26 -17.86 -4.30
CA LEU A 235 16.20 -16.54 -3.68
C LEU A 235 16.84 -15.51 -4.59
N ILE A 236 16.04 -14.50 -4.93
CA ILE A 236 16.49 -13.24 -5.53
C ILE A 236 16.29 -12.15 -4.47
N GLN A 237 17.36 -11.42 -4.19
CA GLN A 237 17.35 -10.35 -3.21
C GLN A 237 17.60 -9.02 -3.92
N TYR A 238 16.80 -8.03 -3.58
CA TYR A 238 16.96 -6.64 -4.02
C TYR A 238 17.17 -5.76 -2.80
N GLU A 239 18.39 -5.23 -2.64
CA GLU A 239 18.77 -4.35 -1.53
C GLU A 239 18.70 -2.90 -1.97
N PHE A 240 18.15 -2.07 -1.08
CA PHE A 240 18.08 -0.64 -1.27
C PHE A 240 19.41 0.00 -0.82
N PRO A 241 19.64 1.27 -1.15
CA PRO A 241 20.76 2.02 -0.60
C PRO A 241 20.75 1.92 0.92
N ARG A 242 21.91 1.54 1.44
CA ARG A 242 22.16 1.47 2.87
C ARG A 242 22.21 2.89 3.40
N ILE A 243 21.50 3.14 4.49
CA ILE A 243 21.59 4.43 5.17
C ILE A 243 22.55 4.28 6.32
N THR A 244 23.71 4.91 6.18
CA THR A 244 24.71 4.99 7.24
C THR A 244 24.43 6.20 8.12
N LEU A 245 24.30 5.99 9.43
CA LEU A 245 23.94 7.02 10.40
C LEU A 245 25.16 7.70 11.05
N ARG A 246 26.38 7.28 10.67
CA ARG A 246 27.64 7.85 11.15
C ARG A 246 28.14 9.01 10.29
N PRO A 247 28.90 9.95 10.89
CA PRO A 247 29.67 10.91 10.12
C PRO A 247 30.58 10.22 9.11
N ALA A 248 30.72 10.79 7.90
CA ALA A 248 31.57 10.22 6.85
C ALA A 248 33.04 10.03 7.30
N SER A 249 33.50 10.81 8.28
CA SER A 249 34.83 10.73 8.87
C SER A 249 35.06 9.49 9.75
N GLU A 250 34.00 8.80 10.18
CA GLU A 250 34.05 7.64 11.08
C GLU A 250 33.86 6.30 10.34
N LEU A 251 33.82 6.36 9.00
CA LEU A 251 33.62 5.19 8.16
C LEU A 251 34.95 4.49 7.90
N THR A 252 34.98 3.17 8.09
CA THR A 252 36.16 2.36 7.77
C THR A 252 36.22 2.03 6.27
N PRO A 253 37.37 1.60 5.71
CA PRO A 253 37.48 1.27 4.28
C PRO A 253 36.57 0.12 3.79
N ILE A 254 36.01 -0.69 4.69
CA ILE A 254 34.95 -1.66 4.38
C ILE A 254 33.62 -0.94 4.16
N ASP A 255 33.37 0.16 4.88
CA ASP A 255 32.19 1.01 4.73
C ASP A 255 32.28 1.87 3.45
N THR A 256 33.47 2.34 3.07
CA THR A 256 33.67 3.23 1.90
C THR A 256 33.48 2.58 0.53
N ARG A 257 33.37 1.24 0.44
CA ARG A 257 32.97 0.57 -0.82
C ARG A 257 31.44 0.54 -1.02
N TRP A 258 30.68 0.99 -0.02
CA TRP A 258 29.23 0.80 0.08
C TRP A 258 28.49 2.01 0.71
N THR A 259 29.11 3.18 0.71
CA THR A 259 28.51 4.48 1.05
C THR A 259 27.90 5.08 -0.23
N ASN A 260 26.66 5.55 -0.30
CA ASN A 260 25.99 6.41 0.67
C ASN A 260 24.47 6.50 0.35
N PRO A 261 23.62 7.07 1.24
CA PRO A 261 23.67 8.49 1.58
C PRO A 261 23.73 8.80 3.08
N VAL A 262 24.67 9.68 3.45
CA VAL A 262 24.55 10.59 4.59
C VAL A 262 23.26 11.37 4.34
N ALA A 263 22.36 11.40 5.33
CA ALA A 263 21.05 12.06 5.25
C ALA A 263 21.08 13.27 4.32
N PRO A 264 20.54 13.14 3.10
CA PRO A 264 20.52 14.23 2.16
C PRO A 264 19.41 15.17 2.62
N ASN A 265 19.78 16.43 2.84
CA ASN A 265 18.90 17.57 3.15
C ASN A 265 18.68 17.90 4.63
N GLY A 266 19.68 17.78 5.51
CA GLY A 266 19.56 18.34 6.86
C GLY A 266 18.40 17.76 7.69
N GLY A 267 17.87 16.61 7.27
CA GLY A 267 16.91 15.83 8.05
C GLY A 267 17.62 15.24 9.26
N VAL A 268 16.97 15.31 10.42
CA VAL A 268 17.47 14.69 11.64
C VAL A 268 17.56 13.18 11.39
N MET A 269 18.79 12.64 11.46
CA MET A 269 19.03 11.20 11.38
C MET A 269 18.16 10.46 12.39
N PRO A 270 17.63 9.27 12.05
CA PRO A 270 16.97 8.42 13.04
C PRO A 270 17.88 8.16 14.25
N VAL A 271 17.33 8.32 15.45
CA VAL A 271 18.05 8.07 16.71
C VAL A 271 17.35 7.00 17.54
N ALA A 272 18.00 6.58 18.63
CA ALA A 272 17.41 5.67 19.60
C ALA A 272 15.99 6.11 20.02
N GLY A 273 15.04 5.18 19.99
CA GLY A 273 13.63 5.42 20.32
C GLY A 273 12.75 5.86 19.15
N ASP A 274 13.32 6.27 18.02
CA ASP A 274 12.55 6.62 16.82
C ASP A 274 11.86 5.39 16.21
N TRP A 275 10.73 5.63 15.56
CA TRP A 275 9.99 4.61 14.82
C TRP A 275 10.21 4.77 13.34
N LEU A 276 10.40 3.66 12.65
CA LEU A 276 10.69 3.59 11.22
C LEU A 276 9.68 2.72 10.48
N ARG A 277 9.46 3.02 9.20
CA ARG A 277 8.73 2.16 8.28
C ARG A 277 9.30 2.23 6.87
N ALA A 278 9.37 1.09 6.20
CA ALA A 278 9.76 0.98 4.80
C ALA A 278 8.59 0.55 3.92
N HIS A 279 8.57 1.06 2.68
CA HIS A 279 7.60 0.72 1.65
C HIS A 279 8.27 0.52 0.30
N ILE A 280 7.73 -0.40 -0.49
CA ILE A 280 8.07 -0.57 -1.91
C ILE A 280 6.86 -1.06 -2.69
N LEU A 281 6.68 -0.54 -3.90
CA LEU A 281 5.72 -1.08 -4.84
C LEU A 281 6.46 -2.07 -5.74
N ALA A 282 5.97 -3.30 -5.77
CA ALA A 282 6.44 -4.31 -6.70
C ALA A 282 5.30 -4.72 -7.64
N GLU A 283 5.61 -4.81 -8.92
CA GLU A 283 4.75 -5.29 -9.99
C GLU A 283 5.30 -6.61 -10.52
N PHE A 284 4.49 -7.65 -10.48
CA PHE A 284 4.83 -9.01 -10.91
C PHE A 284 4.09 -9.32 -12.20
N ALA A 285 4.79 -9.75 -13.25
CA ALA A 285 4.18 -10.16 -14.51
C ALA A 285 4.77 -11.48 -15.03
N GLY A 286 4.01 -12.16 -15.88
CA GLY A 286 4.30 -13.53 -16.30
C GLY A 286 3.87 -14.53 -15.23
N ASP A 287 4.58 -15.65 -15.12
CA ASP A 287 4.21 -16.75 -14.22
C ASP A 287 4.58 -16.50 -12.75
N ALA A 288 5.16 -15.33 -12.42
CA ALA A 288 5.60 -14.99 -11.06
C ALA A 288 4.56 -15.23 -9.96
N PRO A 289 3.28 -14.83 -10.13
CA PRO A 289 2.29 -14.95 -9.08
C PRO A 289 1.96 -16.40 -8.70
N GLU A 290 2.13 -17.33 -9.65
CA GLU A 290 1.90 -18.76 -9.45
C GLU A 290 3.15 -19.48 -8.90
N LEU A 291 4.35 -18.90 -9.07
CA LEU A 291 5.63 -19.51 -8.71
C LEU A 291 6.28 -18.96 -7.43
N SER A 292 5.92 -17.72 -7.06
CA SER A 292 6.55 -17.04 -5.92
C SER A 292 5.88 -17.44 -4.61
N THR A 293 6.46 -18.42 -3.94
CA THR A 293 5.91 -18.94 -2.70
C THR A 293 6.03 -17.96 -1.53
N LEU A 294 6.91 -16.96 -1.59
CA LEU A 294 7.08 -15.97 -0.53
C LEU A 294 7.79 -14.70 -1.03
N ASN A 295 7.26 -13.54 -0.68
CA ASN A 295 7.85 -12.23 -0.90
C ASN A 295 7.99 -11.53 0.45
N GLU A 296 9.16 -10.96 0.72
CA GLU A 296 9.43 -10.31 2.00
C GLU A 296 9.99 -8.90 1.76
N LEU A 297 9.55 -7.96 2.59
CA LEU A 297 10.21 -6.67 2.76
C LEU A 297 10.73 -6.59 4.19
N ASP A 298 12.04 -6.49 4.31
CA ASP A 298 12.76 -6.39 5.57
C ASP A 298 13.23 -4.96 5.79
N LEU A 299 13.03 -4.49 7.02
CA LEU A 299 13.67 -3.30 7.55
C LEU A 299 14.54 -3.74 8.74
N ILE A 300 15.83 -3.48 8.63
CA ILE A 300 16.83 -3.95 9.59
C ILE A 300 17.67 -2.77 10.06
N VAL A 301 17.88 -2.70 11.38
CA VAL A 301 18.70 -1.70 12.04
C VAL A 301 19.89 -2.41 12.67
N TYR A 302 21.09 -1.91 12.40
CA TYR A 302 22.35 -2.51 12.83
C TYR A 302 23.16 -1.57 13.72
N ASP A 303 24.01 -2.21 14.53
CA ASP A 303 25.23 -1.66 15.11
C ASP A 303 26.42 -2.36 14.43
N THR A 304 27.36 -1.58 13.95
CA THR A 304 28.58 -1.98 13.26
C THR A 304 29.85 -1.49 13.99
N SER A 305 29.72 -0.95 15.21
CA SER A 305 30.83 -0.39 16.02
C SER A 305 31.93 -1.38 16.34
N ALA A 306 31.58 -2.66 16.48
CA ALA A 306 32.53 -3.74 16.73
C ALA A 306 33.19 -4.29 15.44
N GLY A 307 33.05 -3.62 14.29
CA GLY A 307 33.55 -4.10 12.99
C GLY A 307 32.78 -5.30 12.43
N SER A 308 31.67 -5.68 13.06
CA SER A 308 30.74 -6.72 12.61
C SER A 308 29.31 -6.20 12.68
N LYS A 309 28.42 -6.69 11.81
CA LYS A 309 27.01 -6.31 11.81
C LYS A 309 26.26 -7.04 12.92
N THR A 310 25.88 -6.33 13.97
CA THR A 310 24.95 -6.82 14.99
C THR A 310 23.56 -6.26 14.68
N ILE A 311 22.57 -7.14 14.53
CA ILE A 311 21.17 -6.73 14.35
C ILE A 311 20.65 -6.18 15.68
N LEU A 312 20.28 -4.90 15.70
CA LEU A 312 19.62 -4.26 16.85
C LEU A 312 18.12 -4.50 16.85
N SER A 313 17.52 -4.42 15.67
CA SER A 313 16.07 -4.53 15.49
C SER A 313 15.76 -4.93 14.05
N GLN A 314 14.75 -5.76 13.86
CA GLN A 314 14.30 -6.20 12.53
C GLN A 314 12.78 -6.33 12.51
N ASN A 315 12.17 -5.85 11.43
CA ASN A 315 10.77 -6.14 11.11
C ASN A 315 10.64 -6.58 9.66
N ARG A 316 9.67 -7.46 9.43
CA ARG A 316 9.44 -8.07 8.12
C ARG A 316 7.96 -7.98 7.77
N ALA A 317 7.68 -7.68 6.50
CA ALA A 317 6.37 -7.85 5.91
C ALA A 317 6.42 -9.00 4.93
N PHE A 318 5.50 -9.95 5.09
CA PHE A 318 5.41 -11.14 4.25
C PHE A 318 4.20 -11.04 3.34
N TRP A 319 4.35 -11.51 2.10
CA TRP A 319 3.26 -11.85 1.21
C TRP A 319 3.54 -13.21 0.59
N GLN A 320 2.59 -14.13 0.73
CA GLN A 320 2.65 -15.49 0.18
C GLN A 320 1.50 -15.65 -0.81
N SER A 321 1.78 -16.12 -2.02
CA SER A 321 0.76 -16.30 -3.05
C SER A 321 0.02 -17.64 -2.96
N ASN A 322 0.52 -18.59 -2.16
CA ASN A 322 -0.04 -19.94 -2.10
C ASN A 322 -1.29 -20.02 -1.22
N GLY A 323 -2.41 -20.40 -1.84
CA GLY A 323 -3.66 -20.79 -1.19
C GLY A 323 -3.63 -22.10 -0.39
N ASP A 324 -2.44 -22.65 -0.12
CA ASP A 324 -2.24 -23.91 0.61
C ASP A 324 -1.78 -23.72 2.07
N SER A 325 -1.62 -22.47 2.52
CA SER A 325 -1.42 -22.24 3.95
C SER A 325 -2.79 -22.36 4.64
N ALA A 326 -2.90 -23.27 5.61
CA ALA A 326 -4.01 -23.36 6.55
C ALA A 326 -4.13 -22.13 7.48
N ASP A 327 -3.54 -20.98 7.10
CA ASP A 327 -3.83 -19.69 7.71
C ASP A 327 -5.05 -19.09 6.98
N PRO A 328 -6.25 -19.08 7.60
CA PRO A 328 -7.47 -18.54 7.01
C PRO A 328 -7.41 -17.03 6.72
N LYS A 329 -6.26 -16.38 6.94
CA LYS A 329 -6.00 -14.96 6.62
C LYS A 329 -5.25 -14.73 5.31
N SER A 330 -4.73 -15.78 4.66
CA SER A 330 -4.20 -15.66 3.30
C SER A 330 -5.38 -15.70 2.32
N MET A 331 -5.84 -14.53 1.88
CA MET A 331 -6.87 -14.47 0.83
C MET A 331 -6.35 -15.23 -0.38
N ASN A 332 -7.06 -16.29 -0.79
CA ASN A 332 -6.91 -16.93 -2.09
C ASN A 332 -7.01 -15.83 -3.16
N ALA A 333 -5.86 -15.35 -3.63
CA ALA A 333 -5.84 -14.42 -4.73
C ALA A 333 -6.30 -15.19 -5.97
N PRO A 334 -7.26 -14.66 -6.77
CA PRO A 334 -7.69 -15.32 -8.00
C PRO A 334 -6.47 -15.62 -8.87
N SER A 335 -6.50 -16.74 -9.59
CA SER A 335 -5.38 -17.17 -10.43
C SER A 335 -5.14 -16.18 -11.59
N THR A 336 -3.92 -16.13 -12.12
CA THR A 336 -3.57 -15.26 -13.27
C THR A 336 -4.39 -15.60 -14.52
N ALA A 337 -4.91 -16.83 -14.62
CA ALA A 337 -5.85 -17.27 -15.63
C ALA A 337 -7.22 -16.56 -15.54
N GLU A 338 -7.69 -16.19 -14.34
CA GLU A 338 -9.00 -15.54 -14.13
C GLU A 338 -8.98 -14.03 -14.42
N LEU A 339 -7.79 -13.41 -14.48
CA LEU A 339 -7.60 -11.96 -14.68
C LEU A 339 -6.97 -11.60 -16.05
N GLY A 340 -6.91 -12.54 -16.98
CA GLY A 340 -6.47 -12.28 -18.36
C GLY A 340 -4.98 -11.95 -18.50
N GLY A 341 -4.11 -12.52 -17.65
CA GLY A 341 -2.65 -12.38 -17.79
C GLY A 341 -2.07 -11.00 -17.46
N THR A 342 -2.79 -10.16 -16.72
CA THR A 342 -2.31 -8.83 -16.33
C THR A 342 -1.34 -8.87 -15.14
N ALA A 343 -0.36 -7.95 -15.15
CA ALA A 343 0.62 -7.80 -14.09
C ALA A 343 -0.04 -7.44 -12.75
N ARG A 344 0.42 -8.05 -11.65
CA ARG A 344 -0.08 -7.80 -10.29
C ARG A 344 0.79 -6.78 -9.58
N LYS A 345 0.17 -5.74 -9.02
CA LYS A 345 0.86 -4.68 -8.27
C LYS A 345 0.56 -4.79 -6.79
N HIS A 346 1.60 -4.77 -5.98
CA HIS A 346 1.49 -4.86 -4.53
C HIS A 346 2.42 -3.87 -3.85
N TRP A 347 1.85 -3.06 -2.95
CA TRP A 347 2.61 -2.30 -1.98
C TRP A 347 3.01 -3.22 -0.83
N PHE A 348 4.31 -3.35 -0.61
CA PHE A 348 4.89 -3.95 0.58
C PHE A 348 5.15 -2.84 1.58
N SER A 349 4.76 -3.08 2.83
CA SER A 349 4.94 -2.13 3.92
C SER A 349 5.36 -2.87 5.17
N THR A 350 6.53 -2.55 5.72
CA THR A 350 6.95 -3.17 6.98
C THR A 350 6.02 -2.77 8.13
N PRO A 351 5.88 -3.61 9.16
CA PRO A 351 5.40 -3.13 10.46
C PRO A 351 6.28 -1.96 10.95
N PRO A 352 5.74 -1.04 11.77
CA PRO A 352 6.55 -0.07 12.51
C PRO A 352 7.69 -0.74 13.26
N LEU A 353 8.92 -0.27 13.03
CA LEU A 353 10.11 -0.74 13.73
C LEU A 353 10.61 0.35 14.66
N GLN A 354 10.66 0.09 15.97
CA GLN A 354 11.33 1.00 16.89
C GLN A 354 12.83 0.73 16.88
N ILE A 355 13.64 1.79 16.79
CA ILE A 355 15.05 1.73 17.14
C ILE A 355 15.14 1.56 18.66
N PRO A 356 15.82 0.51 19.17
CA PRO A 356 15.92 0.28 20.60
C PRO A 356 16.39 1.53 21.36
N ALA A 357 15.72 1.83 22.48
CA ALA A 357 16.13 2.93 23.33
C ALA A 357 17.53 2.67 23.90
N GLY A 358 18.36 3.72 24.00
CA GLY A 358 19.71 3.63 24.58
C GLY A 358 20.78 3.01 23.67
N VAL A 359 20.45 2.59 22.45
CA VAL A 359 21.43 2.10 21.47
C VAL A 359 21.38 2.99 20.23
N ASN A 360 22.51 3.56 19.86
CA ASN A 360 22.63 4.36 18.65
C ASN A 360 22.89 3.44 17.46
N PRO A 361 21.94 3.31 16.51
CA PRO A 361 22.21 2.58 15.29
C PRO A 361 23.20 3.35 14.41
N ASP A 362 23.93 2.63 13.59
CA ASP A 362 24.84 3.22 12.61
C ASP A 362 24.53 2.81 11.16
N LEU A 363 23.63 1.85 10.98
CA LEU A 363 23.27 1.35 9.67
C LEU A 363 21.81 0.90 9.64
N ILE A 364 21.09 1.34 8.61
CA ILE A 364 19.75 0.87 8.28
C ILE A 364 19.81 0.20 6.90
N GLU A 365 19.21 -0.99 6.80
CA GLU A 365 19.05 -1.70 5.55
C GLU A 365 17.57 -1.96 5.27
N VAL A 366 17.18 -1.78 4.01
CA VAL A 366 15.88 -2.22 3.49
C VAL A 366 16.14 -3.24 2.40
N VAL A 367 15.52 -4.41 2.54
CA VAL A 367 15.79 -5.55 1.68
C VAL A 367 14.47 -6.14 1.21
N PHE A 368 14.31 -6.28 -0.09
CA PHE A 368 13.23 -7.06 -0.67
C PHE A 368 13.74 -8.45 -1.05
N LEU A 369 13.05 -9.49 -0.59
CA LEU A 369 13.38 -10.89 -0.86
C LEU A 369 12.25 -11.49 -1.69
N ASN A 370 12.59 -12.02 -2.86
CA ASN A 370 11.70 -12.80 -3.70
C ASN A 370 12.13 -14.26 -3.62
N TYR A 371 11.33 -15.07 -2.94
CA TYR A 371 11.48 -16.51 -2.91
C TYR A 371 10.57 -17.14 -3.95
N MET A 372 11.16 -18.10 -4.64
CA MET A 372 10.49 -18.88 -5.66
C MET A 372 10.68 -20.36 -5.44
N ARG A 373 9.63 -21.09 -5.76
CA ARG A 373 9.69 -22.54 -5.90
C ARG A 373 8.92 -22.91 -7.15
N ALA A 374 9.65 -23.24 -8.22
CA ALA A 374 9.02 -23.80 -9.40
C ALA A 374 8.60 -25.26 -9.12
N PRO A 375 7.41 -25.69 -9.59
CA PRO A 375 7.08 -27.11 -9.65
C PRO A 375 8.15 -27.90 -10.40
N GLU A 376 8.33 -29.16 -10.03
CA GLU A 376 9.30 -30.04 -10.69
C GLU A 376 9.01 -30.14 -12.19
N GLY A 377 10.06 -29.99 -13.01
CA GLY A 377 9.96 -30.13 -14.47
C GLY A 377 9.47 -28.88 -15.23
N GLU A 378 9.06 -27.81 -14.56
CA GLU A 378 8.56 -26.60 -15.23
C GLU A 378 9.57 -25.45 -15.20
N ALA A 379 10.05 -25.07 -16.39
CA ALA A 379 10.87 -23.88 -16.60
C ALA A 379 9.95 -22.69 -16.93
N ARG A 380 9.69 -21.84 -15.94
CA ARG A 380 8.85 -20.65 -16.12
C ARG A 380 9.63 -19.36 -15.86
N GLY A 381 9.31 -18.32 -16.63
CA GLY A 381 9.95 -17.00 -16.58
C GLY A 381 8.99 -15.95 -16.08
N TYR A 382 9.53 -14.87 -15.52
CA TYR A 382 8.72 -13.78 -15.01
C TYR A 382 9.51 -12.48 -14.91
N THR A 383 8.80 -11.42 -14.56
CA THR A 383 9.39 -10.13 -14.25
C THR A 383 8.91 -9.61 -12.92
N VAL A 384 9.80 -8.88 -12.24
CA VAL A 384 9.46 -8.05 -11.08
C VAL A 384 9.92 -6.64 -11.36
N THR A 385 9.00 -5.69 -11.37
CA THR A 385 9.32 -4.27 -11.44
C THR A 385 9.18 -3.65 -10.07
N PHE A 386 10.25 -3.07 -9.57
CA PHE A 386 10.25 -2.27 -8.36
C PHE A 386 10.13 -0.79 -8.69
N GLU A 387 9.27 -0.11 -7.98
CA GLU A 387 9.17 1.34 -8.01
C GLU A 387 9.64 1.97 -6.70
N ARG A 388 9.79 3.30 -6.75
CA ARG A 388 10.26 4.20 -5.70
C ARG A 388 10.22 3.61 -4.29
N PRO A 389 11.38 3.22 -3.73
CA PRO A 389 11.43 2.82 -2.34
C PRO A 389 11.21 4.02 -1.44
N ILE A 390 10.63 3.78 -0.28
CA ILE A 390 10.38 4.80 0.72
C ILE A 390 10.83 4.25 2.06
N LEU A 391 11.71 4.97 2.75
CA LEU A 391 12.04 4.73 4.15
C LEU A 391 11.75 6.01 4.91
N ARG A 392 11.07 5.93 6.06
CA ARG A 392 10.72 7.12 6.84
C ARG A 392 10.79 6.87 8.34
N LYS A 393 10.98 7.98 9.05
CA LYS A 393 10.57 8.11 10.45
C LYS A 393 9.05 8.29 10.51
N ILE A 394 8.40 7.62 11.47
CA ILE A 394 6.97 7.74 11.74
C ILE A 394 6.76 8.12 13.21
N SER A 395 5.58 8.63 13.52
CA SER A 395 5.16 8.81 14.92
C SER A 395 5.07 7.47 15.64
N ASP A 396 5.21 7.50 16.96
CA ASP A 396 4.99 6.33 17.81
C ASP A 396 3.59 5.75 17.54
N PRO A 397 3.48 4.49 17.07
CA PRO A 397 2.20 3.89 16.73
C PRO A 397 1.44 3.37 17.97
N ARG A 398 2.09 3.25 19.13
CA ARG A 398 1.50 2.63 20.34
C ARG A 398 0.24 3.34 20.86
N PRO A 399 0.12 4.68 20.85
CA PRO A 399 -1.12 5.35 21.22
C PRO A 399 -2.32 4.92 20.36
N ALA A 400 -2.10 4.61 19.08
CA ALA A 400 -3.17 4.12 18.19
C ALA A 400 -3.54 2.65 18.47
N TRP A 401 -2.69 1.91 19.17
CA TRP A 401 -2.94 0.53 19.61
C TRP A 401 -3.63 0.47 20.98
N GLY A 402 -3.83 1.61 21.65
CA GLY A 402 -4.50 1.69 22.94
C GLY A 402 -3.60 1.39 24.15
N TYR A 403 -2.29 1.52 23.99
CA TYR A 403 -1.30 1.43 25.09
C TYR A 403 -0.99 2.79 25.70
#